data_AF-A0A1B6FZL2-F1
#
_entry.id   AF-A0A1B6FZL2-F1
#
_cell.length_a   1.000
_cell.length_b   1.000
_cell.length_c   1.000
_cell.angle_alpha   90.00
_cell.angle_beta   90.00
_cell.angle_gamma   90.00
#
_symmetry.space_group_name_H-M   'P 1'
#
loop_
_entity.id
_entity.type
_entity.pdbx_description
1 polymer ?
#
loop_
_entity_poly.entity_id
_entity_poly.type
_entity_poly.pdbx_seq_one_letter_code
_entity_poly.pdbx_strand_id
1 'polypeptide(L)'
;FPVLDYYFDGADEIDSNNTLIKGGGGCLLQEKILANCSKHVVIIADWTKNSQKLGDNYKRIPIEVLPSAYVPIQNQLSKKFGGIFQLREANVKAGPCVT
;
A
#
# COMPACT_ATOMS: atom_id res chain seq x y z
N PHE A 1 1.78 22.94 -3.62
CA PHE A 1 2.31 21.63 -4.04
C PHE A 1 2.66 21.70 -5.53
N PRO A 2 3.69 20.99 -6.01
CA PRO A 2 3.92 20.89 -7.45
C PRO A 2 2.68 20.28 -8.12
N VAL A 3 2.32 20.76 -9.31
CA VAL A 3 1.25 20.16 -10.11
C VAL A 3 1.91 19.35 -11.20
N LEU A 4 1.76 18.04 -11.14
CA LEU A 4 2.29 17.11 -12.13
C LEU A 4 1.22 16.85 -13.19
N ASP A 5 1.63 16.79 -14.46
CA ASP A 5 0.68 16.44 -15.53
C ASP A 5 0.36 14.95 -15.52
N TYR A 6 1.38 14.09 -15.43
CA TYR A 6 1.24 12.65 -15.43
C TYR A 6 2.07 11.98 -14.34
N TYR A 7 1.50 10.93 -13.75
CA TYR A 7 2.18 10.00 -12.85
C TYR A 7 1.92 8.57 -13.30
N PHE A 8 3.00 7.80 -13.44
CA PHE A 8 2.97 6.41 -13.86
C PHE A 8 3.49 5.54 -12.72
N ASP A 9 2.77 4.48 -12.40
CA ASP A 9 3.18 3.56 -11.32
C ASP A 9 2.55 2.17 -11.49
N GLY A 10 3.01 1.19 -10.71
CA GLY A 10 2.43 -0.14 -10.62
C GLY A 10 1.40 -0.28 -9.49
N ALA A 11 0.80 -1.46 -9.41
CA ALA A 11 -0.08 -1.86 -8.32
C ALA A 11 0.19 -3.30 -7.88
N ASP A 12 -0.08 -3.59 -6.60
CA ASP A 12 -0.07 -4.96 -6.07
C ASP A 12 -1.38 -5.69 -6.44
N GLU A 13 -2.50 -4.97 -6.52
CA GLU A 13 -3.81 -5.46 -6.95
C GLU A 13 -4.72 -4.31 -7.39
N ILE A 14 -5.63 -4.57 -8.34
CA ILE A 14 -6.59 -3.64 -8.94
C ILE A 14 -7.96 -4.31 -8.95
N ASP A 15 -8.98 -3.68 -8.36
CA ASP A 15 -10.35 -4.18 -8.42
C ASP A 15 -11.16 -3.65 -9.62
N SER A 16 -12.39 -4.16 -9.77
CA SER A 16 -13.33 -3.77 -10.83
C SER A 16 -13.70 -2.27 -10.84
N ASN A 17 -13.45 -1.53 -9.76
CA ASN A 17 -13.69 -0.09 -9.65
C ASN A 17 -12.40 0.73 -9.84
N ASN A 18 -11.31 0.10 -10.26
CA ASN A 18 -9.96 0.68 -10.31
C ASN A 18 -9.43 1.15 -8.94
N THR A 19 -9.93 0.58 -7.85
CA THR A 19 -9.34 0.73 -6.52
C THR A 19 -8.10 -0.13 -6.43
N LEU A 20 -7.04 0.37 -5.79
CA LEU A 20 -5.73 -0.27 -5.81
C LEU A 20 -5.29 -0.70 -4.40
N ILE A 21 -4.63 -1.84 -4.31
CA ILE A 21 -3.64 -2.10 -3.26
C ILE A 21 -2.25 -1.79 -3.82
N LYS A 22 -1.45 -1.05 -3.05
CA LYS A 22 -0.05 -0.66 -3.34
C LYS A 22 0.83 -0.86 -2.10
N GLY A 23 2.11 -0.50 -2.14
CA GLY A 23 2.97 -0.55 -0.96
C GLY A 23 3.58 -1.91 -0.65
N GLY A 24 3.48 -2.89 -1.54
CA GLY A 24 4.28 -4.11 -1.50
C GLY A 24 5.77 -3.80 -1.38
N GLY A 25 6.26 -2.78 -2.08
CA GLY A 25 7.64 -2.29 -2.01
C GLY A 25 7.98 -1.41 -0.80
N GLY A 26 6.99 -0.95 -0.02
CA GLY A 26 7.23 -0.06 1.12
C GLY A 26 7.33 1.43 0.80
N CYS A 27 6.97 1.87 -0.42
CA CYS A 27 7.08 3.27 -0.85
C CYS A 27 5.73 4.04 -0.86
N LEU A 28 4.69 3.47 -0.24
CA LEU A 28 3.29 3.88 -0.48
C LEU A 28 2.97 5.34 -0.14
N LEU A 29 3.64 5.92 0.86
CA LEU A 29 3.42 7.31 1.24
C LEU A 29 3.85 8.27 0.13
N GLN A 30 5.07 8.11 -0.38
CA GLN A 30 5.58 8.93 -1.47
C GLN A 30 4.80 8.70 -2.76
N GLU A 31 4.47 7.45 -3.08
CA GLU A 31 3.63 7.09 -4.24
C GLU A 31 2.28 7.83 -4.18
N LYS A 32 1.60 7.80 -3.03
CA LYS A 32 0.30 8.45 -2.84
C LYS A 32 0.39 9.98 -2.91
N ILE A 33 1.45 10.57 -2.36
CA ILE A 33 1.67 12.02 -2.44
C ILE A 33 1.79 12.45 -3.91
N LEU A 34 2.62 11.76 -4.70
CA LEU A 34 2.84 12.09 -6.11
C LEU A 34 1.58 11.86 -6.96
N ALA A 35 0.89 10.73 -6.74
CA ALA A 35 -0.38 10.45 -7.40
C ALA A 35 -1.41 11.55 -7.13
N ASN A 36 -1.52 12.02 -5.88
CA ASN A 36 -2.47 13.07 -5.49
C ASN A 36 -2.07 14.47 -5.99
N CYS A 37 -0.80 14.68 -6.33
CA CYS A 37 -0.32 15.92 -6.95
C CYS A 37 -0.43 15.91 -8.49
N SER A 38 -0.99 14.85 -9.09
CA SER A 38 -1.01 14.64 -10.54
C SER A 38 -2.39 14.83 -11.15
N LYS A 39 -2.47 15.45 -12.33
CA LYS A 39 -3.72 15.56 -13.11
C LYS A 39 -4.16 14.20 -13.65
N HIS A 40 -3.19 13.38 -14.07
CA HIS A 40 -3.43 12.05 -14.62
C HIS A 40 -2.58 11.02 -13.86
N VAL A 41 -3.24 9.96 -13.39
CA VAL A 41 -2.60 8.80 -12.78
C VAL A 41 -2.82 7.60 -13.70
N VAL A 42 -1.73 6.99 -14.15
CA VAL A 42 -1.72 5.86 -15.06
C VAL A 42 -1.09 4.67 -14.36
N ILE A 43 -1.85 3.60 -14.18
CA ILE A 43 -1.37 2.38 -13.54
C ILE A 43 -0.98 1.36 -14.61
N ILE A 44 0.24 0.83 -14.52
CA ILE A 44 0.78 -0.18 -15.42
C ILE A 44 0.95 -1.47 -14.62
N ALA A 45 0.22 -2.51 -14.98
CA ALA A 45 0.22 -3.80 -14.30
C ALA A 45 -0.04 -4.94 -15.27
N ASP A 46 0.49 -6.12 -14.95
CA ASP A 46 0.17 -7.35 -15.68
C ASP A 46 -1.19 -7.92 -15.24
N TRP A 47 -1.72 -8.87 -16.02
CA TRP A 47 -3.06 -9.42 -15.81
C TRP A 47 -3.25 -10.10 -14.45
N THR A 48 -2.17 -10.54 -13.78
CA THR A 48 -2.25 -11.17 -12.44
C THR A 48 -2.66 -10.18 -11.34
N LYS A 49 -2.60 -8.87 -11.62
CA LYS A 49 -3.02 -7.83 -10.67
C LYS A 49 -4.51 -7.52 -10.75
N ASN A 50 -5.22 -8.03 -11.76
CA ASN A 50 -6.63 -7.76 -11.96
C ASN A 50 -7.52 -8.69 -11.11
N SER A 51 -8.41 -8.10 -10.32
CA SER A 51 -9.28 -8.79 -9.37
C SER A 51 -10.72 -8.30 -9.46
N GLN A 52 -11.67 -9.12 -9.01
CA GLN A 52 -13.06 -8.67 -8.90
C GLN A 52 -13.20 -7.75 -7.68
N LYS A 53 -12.59 -8.15 -6.56
CA LYS A 53 -12.52 -7.40 -5.31
C LYS A 53 -11.08 -7.37 -4.80
N LEU A 54 -10.73 -6.28 -4.11
CA LEU A 54 -9.45 -6.21 -3.41
C LEU A 54 -9.32 -7.35 -2.39
N GLY A 55 -8.14 -7.95 -2.33
CA GLY A 55 -7.86 -9.11 -1.51
C GLY A 55 -8.14 -10.45 -2.18
N ASP A 56 -8.51 -10.51 -3.47
CA ASP A 56 -8.70 -11.77 -4.19
C ASP A 56 -7.34 -12.42 -4.49
N ASN A 57 -6.40 -11.64 -5.00
CA ASN A 57 -5.06 -12.06 -5.42
C ASN A 57 -3.98 -11.60 -4.45
N TYR A 58 -4.14 -10.43 -3.81
CA TYR A 58 -3.15 -9.88 -2.87
C TYR A 58 -3.71 -9.81 -1.44
N LYS A 59 -3.35 -10.80 -0.61
CA LYS A 59 -3.95 -11.03 0.72
C LYS A 59 -3.46 -10.09 1.84
N ARG A 60 -2.93 -8.92 1.52
CA ARG A 60 -2.30 -8.01 2.49
C ARG A 60 -2.65 -6.56 2.18
N ILE A 61 -2.75 -5.72 3.21
CA ILE A 61 -2.89 -4.27 3.04
C ILE A 61 -1.71 -3.61 3.74
N PRO A 62 -0.73 -3.05 3.00
CA PRO A 62 0.38 -2.32 3.60
C PRO A 62 -0.09 -1.05 4.31
N ILE A 63 0.36 -0.86 5.54
CA ILE A 63 0.06 0.30 6.38
C ILE A 63 1.40 0.82 6.93
N GLU A 64 1.72 2.06 6.60
CA GLU A 64 2.89 2.75 7.14
C GLU A 64 2.51 3.45 8.46
N VAL A 65 3.35 3.30 9.48
CA VAL A 65 3.10 3.80 10.83
C VAL A 65 4.37 4.41 11.41
N LEU A 66 4.20 5.37 12.31
CA LEU A 66 5.31 5.83 13.13
C LEU A 66 5.85 4.66 13.98
N PRO A 67 7.18 4.49 14.09
CA PRO A 67 7.76 3.38 14.84
C PRO A 67 7.27 3.29 16.30
N SER A 68 7.10 4.43 16.98
CA SER A 68 6.59 4.45 18.36
C SER A 68 5.11 4.08 18.48
N ALA A 69 4.35 4.09 17.37
CA ALA A 69 2.91 3.91 17.36
C ALA A 69 2.46 2.53 16.84
N TYR A 70 3.36 1.64 16.42
CA TYR A 70 2.95 0.39 15.76
C TYR A 70 2.09 -0.50 16.67
N VAL A 71 2.43 -0.64 17.96
CA VAL A 71 1.66 -1.45 18.93
C VAL A 71 0.23 -0.91 19.15
N PRO A 72 0.02 0.37 19.53
CA PRO A 72 -1.33 0.88 19.73
C PRO A 72 -2.16 0.85 18.45
N ILE A 73 -1.57 1.13 17.28
CA ILE A 73 -2.27 1.06 15.99
C ILE A 73 -2.67 -0.39 15.69
N GLN A 74 -1.75 -1.34 15.82
CA GLN A 74 -2.02 -2.77 15.64
C GLN A 74 -3.18 -3.24 16.53
N ASN A 75 -3.17 -2.87 17.81
CA ASN A 75 -4.22 -3.22 18.76
C ASN A 75 -5.58 -2.60 18.39
N GLN A 76 -5.59 -1.34 17.97
CA GLN A 76 -6.84 -0.68 17.56
C GLN A 76 -7.42 -1.29 16.29
N LEU A 77 -6.58 -1.56 15.29
CA LEU A 77 -7.03 -2.17 14.03
C LEU A 77 -7.54 -3.60 14.28
N SER A 78 -6.82 -4.39 15.08
CA SER A 78 -7.24 -5.73 15.49
C SER A 78 -8.61 -5.73 16.18
N LYS A 79 -8.83 -4.82 17.13
CA LYS A 79 -10.13 -4.68 17.80
C LYS A 79 -11.26 -4.25 16.87
N LYS A 80 -10.98 -3.33 15.93
CA LYS A 80 -12.02 -2.72 15.09
C LYS A 80 -12.41 -3.57 13.88
N PHE A 81 -11.44 -4.22 13.25
CA PHE A 81 -11.62 -4.89 11.96
C PHE A 81 -11.39 -6.40 12.03
N GLY A 82 -10.87 -6.92 13.14
CA GLY A 82 -10.38 -8.30 13.20
C GLY A 82 -9.20 -8.52 12.25
N GLY A 83 -8.83 -9.78 12.01
CA GLY A 83 -7.76 -10.15 11.09
C GLY A 83 -6.37 -10.20 11.72
N ILE A 84 -5.36 -10.43 10.87
CA ILE A 84 -3.97 -10.64 11.26
C ILE A 84 -3.16 -9.39 10.91
N PHE A 85 -2.53 -8.79 11.93
CA PHE A 85 -1.64 -7.64 11.78
C PHE A 85 -0.23 -8.07 12.13
N GLN A 86 0.68 -7.93 11.19
CA GLN A 86 2.06 -8.35 11.33
C GLN A 86 2.99 -7.21 10.92
N LEU A 87 3.96 -6.92 11.78
CA LEU A 87 5.06 -6.02 11.45
C LEU A 87 5.92 -6.65 10.36
N ARG A 88 6.20 -5.90 9.28
CA ARG A 88 7.01 -6.41 8.16
C ARG A 88 8.48 -6.40 8.55
N GLU A 89 9.10 -7.57 8.61
CA GLU A 89 10.54 -7.72 8.81
C GLU A 89 11.33 -7.38 7.53
N ALA A 90 12.52 -6.81 7.71
CA ALA A 90 13.39 -6.51 6.58
C ALA A 90 14.16 -7.75 6.13
N ASN A 91 14.35 -7.88 4.81
CA ASN A 91 15.10 -9.01 4.24
C ASN A 91 16.62 -8.80 4.28
N VAL A 92 17.08 -7.54 4.26
CA VAL A 92 18.50 -7.16 4.10
C VAL A 92 19.13 -6.58 5.36
N LYS A 93 18.34 -6.39 6.43
CA LYS A 93 18.81 -5.93 7.73
C LYS A 93 18.01 -6.62 8.84
N ALA A 94 18.58 -6.70 10.04
CA ALA A 94 17.84 -7.19 11.19
C ALA A 94 16.68 -6.25 11.56
N GLY A 95 15.59 -6.86 12.02
CA GLY A 95 14.39 -6.17 12.50
C GLY A 95 13.51 -5.58 11.39
N PRO A 96 12.56 -4.71 11.76
CA PRO A 96 11.47 -4.31 10.87
C PRO A 96 11.92 -3.45 9.69
N CYS A 97 11.18 -3.50 8.58
CA CYS A 97 11.32 -2.56 7.48
C CYS A 97 11.22 -1.11 7.99
N VAL A 98 12.06 -0.23 7.44
CA VAL A 98 12.03 1.22 7.66
C VAL A 98 11.89 1.85 6.29
N THR A 99 10.93 2.78 6.16
CA THR A 99 10.59 3.50 4.94
C THR A 99 11.26 4.88 4.88
#